data_AF-A0A9P9EVJ3-F1
#
_entry.id   AF-A0A9P9EVJ3-F1
#
_cell.length_a   1.000
_cell.length_b   1.000
_cell.length_c   1.000
_cell.angle_alpha   90.00
_cell.angle_beta   90.00
_cell.angle_gamma   90.00
#
_symmetry.space_group_name_H-M   'P 1'
#
loop_
_entity.id
_entity.type
_entity.pdbx_description
1 polymer ?
#
loop_
_entity_poly.entity_id
_entity_poly.type
_entity_poly.pdbx_seq_one_letter_code
_entity_poly.pdbx_strand_id
1 'polypeptide(L)'
;MDQGGIGKRLETSVGSLGYPATRDRDPSIGTEMTDQTALERNKQLVRNFYRRVFDGQNADVVKDFVTEGYVQHGAHVPPGRAGLEGFVRMIFPDGPVPEPAEMRNPPTLMIAEGDMVVISAYFPQPDAERPGETYDYYVFDAFRIEDGKLAEHWSSINKVAPPVKPDSVPESLRKRNTTSQYKNIAVVGAGIGGLATAVRLQREGFDIDIYEQASELRELGAAVGLRPRTAKILESWGLKDRYTPCTSRVGNIFSLDGRTGASMGEIVIPSETDDPDENWSDMIHRADLHNLLSSEIPHEHIHLSHKCIRVTDLGDHVELAFSDGRTATAGAVVGADGIHSRIRPLIMQTDAVFSGLQGHRGTLPFEKVKDLLPEKLPCNWLLMNPDGVLSLFIVLPYAGGEYVAFDAVLPAKEAVSESWRNTTTRDELIGRLAGFEPRVQEIVRRFDQDEVLALGMYDRDPISVWTKNRITLLGDAAHPMLPTEGQGANMAIQDAQILGDCLSGATPDQFPLALQHYAELRIPITREFQRKSRDKRPFDSELPPLLTM
;
A
#
# COMPACT_ATOMS: atom_id res chain seq x y z
N MET A 1 -54.37 22.98 35.15
CA MET A 1 -54.98 21.78 35.74
C MET A 1 -55.12 20.81 34.59
N ASP A 2 -54.51 19.64 34.54
CA ASP A 2 -54.17 18.73 35.63
C ASP A 2 -52.96 17.85 35.23
N GLN A 3 -52.30 17.27 36.22
CA GLN A 3 -51.10 16.42 36.10
C GLN A 3 -51.40 14.99 35.64
N GLY A 4 -50.39 14.27 35.10
CA GLY A 4 -50.32 12.82 35.26
C GLY A 4 -49.76 11.98 34.10
N GLY A 5 -48.43 11.79 34.08
CA GLY A 5 -47.78 10.47 34.16
C GLY A 5 -47.85 9.42 33.05
N ILE A 6 -46.65 8.84 32.83
CA ILE A 6 -46.34 7.44 32.49
C ILE A 6 -46.11 7.13 31.00
N GLY A 7 -44.86 6.73 30.73
CA GLY A 7 -44.37 6.33 29.41
C GLY A 7 -44.98 5.04 28.87
N LYS A 8 -45.02 4.95 27.54
CA LYS A 8 -45.27 3.72 26.81
C LYS A 8 -44.24 3.56 25.69
N ARG A 9 -43.42 2.54 25.86
CA ARG A 9 -42.72 1.77 24.83
C ARG A 9 -43.80 1.05 23.99
N LEU A 10 -43.67 1.04 22.68
CA LEU A 10 -44.36 0.10 21.79
C LEU A 10 -43.38 -0.36 20.72
N GLU A 11 -43.25 -1.68 20.65
CA GLU A 11 -42.44 -2.51 19.76
C GLU A 11 -43.06 -2.61 18.37
N THR A 12 -42.25 -2.98 17.37
CA THR A 12 -42.58 -3.91 16.26
C THR A 12 -41.28 -4.15 15.46
N SER A 13 -40.64 -5.31 15.64
CA SER A 13 -40.73 -6.53 14.83
C SER A 13 -39.78 -6.55 13.62
N VAL A 14 -38.70 -7.32 13.72
CA VAL A 14 -38.04 -7.94 12.55
C VAL A 14 -37.83 -9.41 12.88
N GLY A 15 -38.32 -10.27 11.99
CA GLY A 15 -38.45 -11.70 12.17
C GLY A 15 -37.12 -12.45 12.04
N SER A 16 -37.12 -13.59 12.73
CA SER A 16 -36.08 -14.62 12.76
C SER A 16 -36.07 -15.49 11.49
N LEU A 17 -34.90 -15.66 10.87
CA LEU A 17 -34.57 -16.82 10.05
C LEU A 17 -33.69 -17.74 10.90
N GLY A 18 -34.17 -18.97 11.11
CA GLY A 18 -33.64 -19.92 12.07
C GLY A 18 -32.42 -20.70 11.59
N TYR A 19 -31.54 -21.03 12.54
CA TYR A 19 -30.54 -22.10 12.42
C TYR A 19 -31.10 -23.38 13.07
N PRO A 20 -30.83 -24.58 12.52
CA PRO A 20 -31.45 -25.81 12.97
C PRO A 20 -30.97 -26.27 14.35
N ALA A 21 -31.88 -26.97 15.03
CA ALA A 21 -31.88 -27.33 16.44
C ALA A 21 -30.73 -28.22 16.92
N THR A 22 -30.41 -28.01 18.19
CA THR A 22 -29.57 -28.82 19.08
C THR A 22 -29.91 -30.31 19.01
N ARG A 23 -28.90 -31.16 18.78
CA ARG A 23 -28.97 -32.60 19.04
C ARG A 23 -28.80 -32.88 20.54
N ASP A 24 -29.56 -33.87 20.99
CA ASP A 24 -29.72 -34.35 22.36
C ASP A 24 -28.41 -34.61 23.12
N ARG A 25 -28.45 -34.33 24.43
CA ARG A 25 -27.41 -34.68 25.43
C ARG A 25 -27.62 -36.10 25.95
N ASP A 26 -26.59 -36.95 25.80
CA ASP A 26 -26.28 -38.10 26.68
C ASP A 26 -24.87 -38.67 26.34
N PRO A 27 -24.21 -39.50 27.17
CA PRO A 27 -23.57 -39.30 28.48
C PRO A 27 -22.03 -39.32 28.36
N SER A 28 -21.31 -38.21 28.60
CA SER A 28 -19.86 -38.16 28.34
C SER A 28 -19.01 -37.57 29.47
N ILE A 29 -19.19 -38.03 30.71
CA ILE A 29 -18.25 -37.70 31.78
C ILE A 29 -16.83 -38.25 31.45
N GLY A 30 -16.74 -39.34 30.66
CA GLY A 30 -15.46 -39.88 30.18
C GLY A 30 -14.82 -39.08 29.05
N THR A 31 -15.61 -38.69 28.03
CA THR A 31 -15.11 -37.97 26.85
C THR A 31 -14.77 -36.51 27.17
N GLU A 32 -15.57 -35.84 28.01
CA GLU A 32 -15.27 -34.49 28.52
C GLU A 32 -14.01 -34.47 29.40
N MET A 33 -13.79 -35.49 30.25
CA MET A 33 -12.54 -35.58 31.02
C MET A 33 -11.31 -35.81 30.12
N THR A 34 -11.41 -36.66 29.09
CA THR A 34 -10.29 -36.85 28.14
C THR A 34 -10.03 -35.61 27.31
N ASP A 35 -11.07 -34.87 26.94
CA ASP A 35 -10.97 -33.61 26.22
C ASP A 35 -10.36 -32.53 27.12
N GLN A 36 -10.85 -32.37 28.35
CA GLN A 36 -10.28 -31.45 29.35
C GLN A 36 -8.80 -31.79 29.64
N THR A 37 -8.45 -33.07 29.72
CA THR A 37 -7.05 -33.49 29.91
C THR A 37 -6.20 -33.14 28.69
N ALA A 38 -6.73 -33.24 27.47
CA ALA A 38 -6.04 -32.82 26.25
C ALA A 38 -5.84 -31.30 26.19
N LEU A 39 -6.89 -30.54 26.53
CA LEU A 39 -6.83 -29.08 26.60
C LEU A 39 -5.81 -28.60 27.64
N GLU A 40 -5.76 -29.21 28.82
CA GLU A 40 -4.75 -28.87 29.83
C GLU A 40 -3.33 -29.27 29.40
N ARG A 41 -3.15 -30.37 28.64
CA ARG A 41 -1.85 -30.68 28.01
C ARG A 41 -1.43 -29.62 27.00
N ASN A 42 -2.36 -29.14 26.18
CA ASN A 42 -2.11 -28.09 25.18
C ASN A 42 -1.70 -26.77 25.85
N LYS A 43 -2.42 -26.37 26.91
CA LYS A 43 -2.05 -25.22 27.74
C LYS A 43 -0.66 -25.40 28.36
N GLN A 44 -0.37 -26.59 28.89
CA GLN A 44 0.92 -26.89 29.48
C GLN A 44 2.07 -26.87 28.46
N LEU A 45 1.82 -27.28 27.22
CA LEU A 45 2.78 -27.17 26.12
C LEU A 45 3.17 -25.71 25.88
N VAL A 46 2.17 -24.82 25.73
CA VAL A 46 2.42 -23.38 25.52
C VAL A 46 3.14 -22.75 26.73
N ARG A 47 2.75 -23.10 27.96
CA ARG A 47 3.46 -22.63 29.18
C ARG A 47 4.92 -23.04 29.18
N ASN A 48 5.19 -24.31 28.90
CA ASN A 48 6.55 -24.83 28.86
C ASN A 48 7.36 -24.25 27.71
N PHE A 49 6.73 -23.98 26.57
CA PHE A 49 7.36 -23.30 25.45
C PHE A 49 7.88 -21.92 25.88
N TYR A 50 7.04 -21.04 26.43
CA TYR A 50 7.51 -19.73 26.92
C TYR A 50 8.57 -19.85 28.01
N ARG A 51 8.35 -20.73 29.01
CA ARG A 51 9.26 -20.92 30.15
C ARG A 51 10.65 -21.40 29.72
N ARG A 52 10.72 -22.34 28.78
CA ARG A 52 11.98 -23.00 28.40
C ARG A 52 12.69 -22.28 27.25
N VAL A 53 11.94 -21.77 26.28
CA VAL A 53 12.51 -21.06 25.12
C VAL A 53 12.83 -19.61 25.46
N PHE A 54 11.88 -18.86 26.02
CA PHE A 54 12.04 -17.41 26.21
C PHE A 54 12.56 -17.06 27.61
N ASP A 55 11.97 -17.57 28.69
CA ASP A 55 12.48 -17.27 30.04
C ASP A 55 13.82 -17.98 30.32
N GLY A 56 14.01 -19.18 29.76
CA GLY A 56 15.27 -19.92 29.75
C GLY A 56 16.25 -19.45 28.66
N GLN A 57 15.81 -18.56 27.76
CA GLN A 57 16.63 -17.97 26.69
C GLN A 57 17.36 -19.01 25.82
N ASN A 58 16.71 -20.15 25.59
CA ASN A 58 17.35 -21.33 25.01
C ASN A 58 16.76 -21.65 23.63
N ALA A 59 17.48 -21.28 22.58
CA ALA A 59 17.08 -21.57 21.21
C ALA A 59 17.12 -23.08 20.88
N ASP A 60 18.01 -23.84 21.53
CA ASP A 60 18.24 -25.25 21.16
C ASP A 60 17.12 -26.19 21.58
N VAL A 61 16.24 -25.75 22.50
CA VAL A 61 15.04 -26.49 22.92
C VAL A 61 13.81 -26.14 22.09
N VAL A 62 13.88 -25.17 21.14
CA VAL A 62 12.75 -24.81 20.27
C VAL A 62 12.21 -26.04 19.52
N LYS A 63 13.11 -26.89 19.02
CA LYS A 63 12.76 -28.15 18.33
C LYS A 63 11.91 -29.12 19.15
N ASP A 64 11.93 -29.02 20.48
CA ASP A 64 11.14 -29.86 21.38
C ASP A 64 9.67 -29.40 21.39
N PHE A 65 9.40 -28.14 21.06
CA PHE A 65 8.08 -27.52 21.15
C PHE A 65 7.41 -27.28 19.81
N VAL A 66 8.17 -27.05 18.73
CA VAL A 66 7.59 -26.65 17.44
C VAL A 66 7.81 -27.69 16.33
N THR A 67 6.85 -27.81 15.41
CA THR A 67 6.97 -28.68 14.24
C THR A 67 8.06 -28.18 13.28
N GLU A 68 8.45 -29.00 12.28
CA GLU A 68 9.48 -28.58 11.32
C GLU A 68 8.95 -27.51 10.37
N GLY A 69 7.72 -27.73 9.87
CA GLY A 69 6.96 -26.79 9.05
C GLY A 69 6.24 -25.71 9.85
N TYR A 70 6.76 -25.30 11.01
CA TYR A 70 6.14 -24.28 11.86
C TYR A 70 5.83 -23.00 11.07
N VAL A 71 4.56 -22.62 11.01
CA VAL A 71 4.08 -21.43 10.30
C VAL A 71 4.02 -20.27 11.28
N GLN A 72 4.79 -19.22 10.98
CA GLN A 72 4.85 -18.00 11.78
C GLN A 72 4.19 -16.86 11.00
N HIS A 73 3.09 -16.33 11.53
CA HIS A 73 2.36 -15.22 10.91
C HIS A 73 2.89 -13.83 11.33
N GLY A 74 3.72 -13.77 12.39
CA GLY A 74 4.40 -12.54 12.79
C GLY A 74 5.53 -12.16 11.83
N ALA A 75 5.42 -11.00 11.17
CA ALA A 75 6.37 -10.56 10.13
C ALA A 75 7.82 -10.33 10.60
N HIS A 76 8.06 -10.27 11.92
CA HIS A 76 9.37 -10.01 12.53
C HIS A 76 10.18 -11.29 12.81
N VAL A 77 9.60 -12.47 12.61
CA VAL A 77 10.27 -13.77 12.78
C VAL A 77 10.19 -14.54 11.47
N PRO A 78 11.33 -14.94 10.87
CA PRO A 78 11.30 -15.77 9.66
C PRO A 78 10.50 -17.06 9.89
N PRO A 79 9.76 -17.55 8.88
CA PRO A 79 8.95 -18.76 9.01
C PRO A 79 9.81 -20.01 9.23
N GLY A 80 9.18 -21.08 9.74
CA GLY A 80 9.82 -22.35 10.03
C GLY A 80 10.56 -22.39 11.37
N ARG A 81 10.85 -23.61 11.84
CA ARG A 81 11.57 -23.84 13.10
C ARG A 81 12.90 -23.08 13.16
N ALA A 82 13.69 -23.15 12.08
CA ALA A 82 15.00 -22.50 12.01
C ALA A 82 14.88 -20.97 12.10
N GLY A 83 13.81 -20.38 11.57
CA GLY A 83 13.53 -18.96 11.70
C GLY A 83 13.26 -18.54 13.13
N LEU A 84 12.46 -19.32 13.86
CA LEU A 84 12.22 -19.11 15.29
C LEU A 84 13.49 -19.32 16.14
N GLU A 85 14.29 -20.36 15.88
CA GLU A 85 15.57 -20.56 16.55
C GLU A 85 16.52 -19.37 16.33
N GLY A 86 16.61 -18.89 15.08
CA GLY A 86 17.40 -17.71 14.73
C GLY A 86 16.93 -16.46 15.46
N PHE A 87 15.61 -16.26 15.58
CA PHE A 87 15.03 -15.18 16.34
C PHE A 87 15.38 -15.24 17.83
N VAL A 88 15.25 -16.41 18.47
CA VAL A 88 15.60 -16.60 19.89
C VAL A 88 17.09 -16.31 20.13
N ARG A 89 17.99 -16.76 19.25
CA ARG A 89 19.43 -16.45 19.33
C ARG A 89 19.72 -14.96 19.12
N MET A 90 18.96 -14.29 18.27
CA MET A 90 19.10 -12.86 18.02
C MET A 90 18.69 -12.01 19.24
N ILE A 91 17.57 -12.35 19.89
CA ILE A 91 17.08 -11.58 21.06
C ILE A 91 17.82 -11.93 22.36
N PHE A 92 18.40 -13.13 22.45
CA PHE A 92 19.18 -13.60 23.60
C PHE A 92 20.56 -14.15 23.17
N PRO A 93 21.48 -13.28 22.71
CA PRO A 93 22.80 -13.72 22.24
C PRO A 93 23.65 -14.37 23.33
N ASP A 94 23.40 -14.02 24.59
CA ASP A 94 24.11 -14.54 25.77
C ASP A 94 23.38 -15.72 26.45
N GLY A 95 22.28 -16.19 25.87
CA GLY A 95 21.56 -17.38 26.34
C GLY A 95 22.34 -18.69 26.07
N PRO A 96 21.94 -19.82 26.68
CA PRO A 96 20.82 -20.00 27.60
C PRO A 96 21.12 -19.58 29.04
N VAL A 97 20.07 -19.27 29.79
CA VAL A 97 20.13 -19.06 31.25
C VAL A 97 19.53 -20.26 31.99
N PRO A 98 19.81 -20.46 33.29
CA PRO A 98 19.18 -21.54 34.06
C PRO A 98 17.66 -21.50 33.95
N GLU A 99 17.06 -22.64 33.60
CA GLU A 99 15.62 -22.77 33.37
C GLU A 99 14.85 -22.42 34.66
N PRO A 100 13.94 -21.42 34.63
CA PRO A 100 13.21 -21.04 35.83
C PRO A 100 12.15 -22.09 36.17
N ALA A 101 11.90 -22.29 37.46
CA ALA A 101 10.90 -23.25 37.94
C ALA A 101 9.48 -22.92 37.47
N GLU A 102 9.17 -21.63 37.35
CA GLU A 102 7.89 -21.09 36.88
C GLU A 102 8.12 -20.05 35.77
N MET A 103 7.07 -19.73 35.01
CA MET A 103 7.12 -18.65 34.02
C MET A 103 7.31 -17.30 34.72
N ARG A 104 8.18 -16.44 34.18
CA ARG A 104 8.44 -15.11 34.76
C ARG A 104 7.25 -14.18 34.63
N ASN A 105 6.52 -14.27 33.52
CA ASN A 105 5.29 -13.51 33.29
C ASN A 105 4.19 -14.46 32.79
N PRO A 106 3.41 -15.08 33.69
CA PRO A 106 2.32 -15.97 33.28
C PRO A 106 1.20 -15.16 32.61
N PRO A 107 0.53 -15.72 31.59
CA PRO A 107 -0.55 -15.01 30.92
C PRO A 107 -1.76 -14.84 31.86
N THR A 108 -2.40 -13.66 31.77
CA THR A 108 -3.62 -13.31 32.49
C THR A 108 -4.78 -14.23 32.12
N LEU A 109 -4.83 -14.66 30.86
CA LEU A 109 -5.83 -15.57 30.33
C LEU A 109 -5.16 -16.60 29.41
N MET A 110 -5.57 -17.85 29.53
CA MET A 110 -5.16 -18.93 28.64
C MET A 110 -6.34 -19.85 28.38
N ILE A 111 -6.84 -19.84 27.14
CA ILE A 111 -7.97 -20.64 26.67
C ILE A 111 -7.43 -21.69 25.70
N ALA A 112 -7.96 -22.90 25.79
CA ALA A 112 -7.70 -23.94 24.82
C ALA A 112 -9.04 -24.52 24.35
N GLU A 113 -9.16 -24.73 23.04
CA GLU A 113 -10.30 -25.37 22.41
C GLU A 113 -9.81 -26.17 21.20
N GLY A 114 -10.08 -27.47 21.17
CA GLY A 114 -9.51 -28.38 20.18
C GLY A 114 -7.98 -28.34 20.16
N ASP A 115 -7.42 -28.08 18.99
CA ASP A 115 -5.98 -27.95 18.75
C ASP A 115 -5.45 -26.52 18.93
N MET A 116 -6.30 -25.58 19.34
CA MET A 116 -5.94 -24.18 19.49
C MET A 116 -5.69 -23.81 20.95
N VAL A 117 -4.67 -22.97 21.19
CA VAL A 117 -4.43 -22.30 22.47
C VAL A 117 -4.27 -20.81 22.23
N VAL A 118 -5.06 -20.00 22.93
CA VAL A 118 -4.98 -18.54 22.89
C VAL A 118 -4.59 -18.03 24.26
N ILE A 119 -3.63 -17.12 24.29
CA ILE A 119 -3.22 -16.44 25.52
C ILE A 119 -3.48 -14.94 25.42
N SER A 120 -3.75 -14.34 26.57
CA SER A 120 -3.65 -12.89 26.78
C SER A 120 -2.72 -12.64 27.95
N ALA A 121 -1.66 -11.87 27.71
CA ALA A 121 -0.67 -11.56 28.73
C ALA A 121 -0.48 -10.05 28.86
N TYR A 122 -0.41 -9.57 30.11
CA TYR A 122 -0.09 -8.20 30.41
C TYR A 122 1.43 -8.02 30.48
N PHE A 123 1.96 -7.09 29.71
CA PHE A 123 3.38 -6.80 29.56
C PHE A 123 3.59 -5.29 29.61
N PRO A 124 3.54 -4.64 30.78
CA PRO A 124 3.68 -3.19 30.89
C PRO A 124 4.95 -2.73 30.19
N GLN A 125 4.82 -1.77 29.28
CA GLN A 125 5.94 -1.26 28.50
C GLN A 125 6.38 0.09 29.06
N PRO A 126 7.68 0.40 29.08
CA PRO A 126 8.17 1.72 29.44
C PRO A 126 7.46 2.81 28.63
N ASP A 127 7.00 3.84 29.32
CA ASP A 127 6.39 5.00 28.69
C ASP A 127 7.48 5.87 28.05
N ALA A 128 7.44 5.98 26.73
CA ALA A 128 8.44 6.70 25.96
C ALA A 128 8.42 8.22 26.23
N GLU A 129 7.28 8.74 26.71
CA GLU A 129 7.06 10.17 26.96
C GLU A 129 7.17 10.53 28.44
N ARG A 130 7.03 9.54 29.34
CA ARG A 130 7.11 9.70 30.79
C ARG A 130 8.18 8.78 31.40
N PRO A 131 9.45 9.24 31.47
CA PRO A 131 10.55 8.44 31.99
C PRO A 131 10.29 7.96 33.42
N GLY A 132 10.31 6.64 33.61
CA GLY A 132 10.02 5.99 34.89
C GLY A 132 8.58 5.49 35.04
N GLU A 133 7.70 5.82 34.09
CA GLU A 133 6.35 5.25 34.01
C GLU A 133 6.30 4.11 32.98
N THR A 134 5.21 3.34 33.05
CA THR A 134 4.88 2.30 32.07
C THR A 134 3.46 2.51 31.58
N TYR A 135 3.18 2.19 30.31
CA TYR A 135 1.82 2.06 29.83
C TYR A 135 1.39 0.60 29.77
N ASP A 136 0.08 0.39 29.91
CA ASP A 136 -0.51 -0.93 29.84
C ASP A 136 -0.41 -1.50 28.42
N TYR A 137 0.18 -2.67 28.29
CA TYR A 137 0.31 -3.35 27.01
C TYR A 137 -0.09 -4.82 27.18
N TYR A 138 -0.89 -5.29 26.24
CA TYR A 138 -1.46 -6.63 26.26
C TYR A 138 -1.08 -7.35 24.97
N VAL A 139 -0.49 -8.52 25.11
CA VAL A 139 -0.16 -9.42 24.00
C VAL A 139 -1.26 -10.45 23.89
N PHE A 140 -1.68 -10.73 22.65
CA PHE A 140 -2.59 -11.82 22.33
C PHE A 140 -1.91 -12.75 21.34
N ASP A 141 -1.54 -13.94 21.78
CA ASP A 141 -0.93 -14.94 20.91
C ASP A 141 -1.86 -16.14 20.79
N ALA A 142 -2.03 -16.64 19.57
CA ALA A 142 -2.77 -17.85 19.28
C ALA A 142 -1.83 -18.89 18.66
N PHE A 143 -2.00 -20.15 19.05
CA PHE A 143 -1.20 -21.27 18.57
C PHE A 143 -2.11 -22.39 18.10
N ARG A 144 -1.78 -23.00 16.96
CA ARG A 144 -2.32 -24.32 16.56
C ARG A 144 -1.33 -25.41 16.93
N ILE A 145 -1.83 -26.53 17.41
CA ILE A 145 -1.06 -27.67 17.88
C ILE A 145 -1.27 -28.86 16.95
N GLU A 146 -0.19 -29.47 16.52
CA GLU A 146 -0.19 -30.67 15.69
C GLU A 146 0.79 -31.68 16.28
N ASP A 147 0.33 -32.91 16.50
CA ASP A 147 1.13 -33.99 17.08
C ASP A 147 1.87 -33.61 18.38
N GLY A 148 1.20 -32.83 19.24
CA GLY A 148 1.74 -32.39 20.53
C GLY A 148 2.81 -31.30 20.43
N LYS A 149 2.95 -30.63 19.28
CA LYS A 149 3.86 -29.51 19.03
C LYS A 149 3.12 -28.31 18.45
N LEU A 150 3.67 -27.11 18.65
CA LEU A 150 3.17 -25.90 18.02
C LEU A 150 3.47 -25.96 16.52
N ALA A 151 2.42 -25.93 15.71
CA ALA A 151 2.50 -26.01 14.25
C ALA A 151 2.34 -24.64 13.60
N GLU A 152 1.62 -23.73 14.25
CA GLU A 152 1.29 -22.43 13.69
C GLU A 152 1.08 -21.42 14.80
N HIS A 153 1.43 -20.16 14.54
CA HIS A 153 1.35 -19.09 15.52
C HIS A 153 0.93 -17.76 14.90
N TRP A 154 -0.04 -17.11 15.54
CA TRP A 154 -0.50 -15.75 15.25
C TRP A 154 -0.19 -14.85 16.43
N SER A 155 0.63 -13.83 16.19
CA SER A 155 0.91 -12.78 17.17
C SER A 155 -0.08 -11.63 17.05
N SER A 156 -0.34 -10.92 18.15
CA SER A 156 -1.10 -9.67 18.12
C SER A 156 -0.42 -8.61 17.25
N ILE A 157 -1.20 -7.91 16.42
CA ILE A 157 -0.77 -6.70 15.70
C ILE A 157 -0.93 -5.51 16.65
N ASN A 158 -0.07 -5.42 17.68
CA ASN A 158 -0.08 -4.31 18.63
C ASN A 158 1.29 -3.63 18.65
N LYS A 159 1.30 -2.29 18.69
CA LYS A 159 2.48 -1.40 18.82
C LYS A 159 3.52 -1.98 19.80
N VAL A 160 4.56 -2.64 19.27
CA VAL A 160 5.63 -3.23 20.09
C VAL A 160 6.61 -2.12 20.47
N ALA A 161 6.90 -1.94 21.75
CA ALA A 161 8.05 -1.14 22.17
C ALA A 161 9.35 -1.89 21.79
N PRO A 162 10.32 -1.26 21.12
CA PRO A 162 11.55 -1.95 20.72
C PRO A 162 12.32 -2.47 21.95
N PRO A 163 12.94 -3.66 21.89
CA PRO A 163 13.70 -4.19 23.01
C PRO A 163 14.97 -3.36 23.23
N VAL A 164 15.14 -2.85 24.44
CA VAL A 164 16.43 -2.29 24.88
C VAL A 164 17.14 -3.29 25.78
N LYS A 165 18.41 -3.57 25.48
CA LYS A 165 19.40 -3.87 26.51
C LYS A 165 20.77 -3.20 26.27
N PRO A 166 21.48 -2.86 27.36
CA PRO A 166 21.97 -1.49 27.57
C PRO A 166 23.51 -1.29 27.68
N ASP A 167 24.36 -2.28 27.39
CA ASP A 167 25.76 -2.23 27.88
C ASP A 167 26.91 -2.45 26.88
N SER A 168 26.70 -2.45 25.56
CA SER A 168 27.80 -2.72 24.58
C SER A 168 28.35 -1.50 23.82
N VAL A 169 27.93 -0.27 24.15
CA VAL A 169 28.41 0.94 23.45
C VAL A 169 29.59 1.58 24.23
N PRO A 170 30.79 1.68 23.63
CA PRO A 170 31.96 2.29 24.28
C PRO A 170 31.69 3.68 24.82
N GLU A 171 32.27 4.00 25.98
CA GLU A 171 32.11 5.25 26.73
C GLU A 171 32.43 6.52 25.90
N SER A 172 33.23 6.38 24.84
CA SER A 172 33.54 7.44 23.87
C SER A 172 32.33 7.92 23.04
N LEU A 173 31.23 7.18 23.01
CA LEU A 173 29.99 7.55 22.31
C LEU A 173 28.89 8.08 23.25
N ARG A 174 29.11 8.08 24.58
CA ARG A 174 28.11 8.55 25.59
C ARG A 174 27.96 10.07 25.71
N LYS A 175 28.55 10.85 24.80
CA LYS A 175 28.40 12.31 24.77
C LYS A 175 28.06 12.82 23.38
N ARG A 176 26.80 12.68 22.98
CA ARG A 176 26.10 13.73 22.23
C ARG A 176 24.66 13.81 22.74
N ASN A 177 24.30 14.97 23.27
CA ASN A 177 22.91 15.41 23.33
C ASN A 177 22.38 15.35 21.90
N THR A 178 21.42 14.47 21.59
CA THR A 178 20.73 14.49 20.29
C THR A 178 19.23 14.39 20.49
N THR A 179 18.65 15.44 21.06
CA THR A 179 17.36 15.90 20.54
C THR A 179 17.65 16.33 19.10
N SER A 180 17.23 15.55 18.10
CA SER A 180 17.44 15.92 16.70
C SER A 180 16.74 17.26 16.45
N GLN A 181 17.54 18.28 16.10
CA GLN A 181 17.04 19.63 15.81
C GLN A 181 16.35 19.72 14.45
N TYR A 182 16.51 18.69 13.60
CA TYR A 182 16.04 18.67 12.22
C TYR A 182 14.60 18.16 12.16
N LYS A 183 13.66 19.09 12.24
CA LYS A 183 12.21 18.82 12.09
C LYS A 183 11.77 18.66 10.64
N ASN A 184 12.64 18.98 9.69
CA ASN A 184 12.30 18.96 8.27
C ASN A 184 12.33 17.54 7.69
N ILE A 185 11.43 17.27 6.75
CA ILE A 185 11.40 16.01 5.99
C ILE A 185 11.70 16.35 4.54
N ALA A 186 12.70 15.69 3.96
CA ALA A 186 13.03 15.83 2.55
C ALA A 186 12.25 14.82 1.71
N VAL A 187 11.58 15.28 0.66
CA VAL A 187 10.92 14.43 -0.34
C VAL A 187 11.75 14.45 -1.61
N VAL A 188 12.18 13.29 -2.10
CA VAL A 188 12.96 13.19 -3.34
C VAL A 188 12.02 12.74 -4.46
N GLY A 189 11.79 13.63 -5.44
CA GLY A 189 10.85 13.46 -6.54
C GLY A 189 9.60 14.33 -6.39
N ALA A 190 9.30 15.16 -7.40
CA ALA A 190 8.11 16.02 -7.46
C ALA A 190 7.03 15.46 -8.42
N GLY A 191 6.92 14.14 -8.52
CA GLY A 191 5.76 13.50 -9.14
C GLY A 191 4.53 13.55 -8.22
N ILE A 192 3.40 12.98 -8.68
CA ILE A 192 2.12 12.98 -7.92
C ILE A 192 2.31 12.51 -6.48
N GLY A 193 3.02 11.39 -6.24
CA GLY A 193 3.24 10.87 -4.89
C GLY A 193 4.05 11.79 -3.98
N GLY A 194 5.13 12.38 -4.51
CA GLY A 194 5.96 13.31 -3.75
C GLY A 194 5.25 14.61 -3.42
N LEU A 195 4.53 15.18 -4.39
CA LEU A 195 3.69 16.36 -4.15
C LEU A 195 2.56 16.08 -3.16
N ALA A 196 1.84 14.96 -3.31
CA ALA A 196 0.81 14.56 -2.36
C ALA A 196 1.36 14.39 -0.94
N THR A 197 2.56 13.85 -0.81
CA THR A 197 3.27 13.71 0.48
C THR A 197 3.53 15.08 1.10
N ALA A 198 4.08 16.02 0.34
CA ALA A 198 4.32 17.38 0.83
C ALA A 198 3.02 18.08 1.24
N VAL A 199 1.97 17.98 0.43
CA VAL A 199 0.63 18.54 0.70
C VAL A 199 0.06 18.00 2.01
N ARG A 200 0.15 16.69 2.24
CA ARG A 200 -0.34 16.04 3.46
C ARG A 200 0.50 16.44 4.68
N LEU A 201 1.82 16.42 4.58
CA LEU A 201 2.72 16.64 5.72
C LEU A 201 2.77 18.12 6.14
N GLN A 202 2.66 19.08 5.22
CA GLN A 202 2.53 20.49 5.57
C GLN A 202 1.29 20.76 6.42
N ARG A 203 0.19 20.04 6.18
CA ARG A 203 -1.04 20.13 6.99
C ARG A 203 -0.87 19.58 8.41
N GLU A 204 0.11 18.71 8.64
CA GLU A 204 0.53 18.26 9.98
C GLU A 204 1.53 19.23 10.65
N GLY A 205 1.91 20.32 9.98
CA GLY A 205 2.85 21.31 10.49
C GLY A 205 4.32 20.93 10.33
N PHE A 206 4.64 19.96 9.47
CA PHE A 206 6.03 19.65 9.12
C PHE A 206 6.61 20.66 8.13
N ASP A 207 7.91 20.95 8.28
CA ASP A 207 8.70 21.68 7.31
C ASP A 207 9.19 20.71 6.22
N ILE A 208 8.88 20.98 4.95
CA ILE A 208 9.07 20.04 3.85
C ILE A 208 9.86 20.69 2.73
N ASP A 209 10.91 20.01 2.26
CA ASP A 209 11.63 20.37 1.04
C ASP A 209 11.49 19.24 0.01
N ILE A 210 11.10 19.58 -1.21
CA ILE A 210 11.00 18.67 -2.34
C ILE A 210 12.20 18.87 -3.24
N TYR A 211 12.90 17.80 -3.60
CA TYR A 211 14.05 17.83 -4.51
C TYR A 211 13.71 17.08 -5.80
N GLU A 212 13.69 17.80 -6.93
CA GLU A 212 13.30 17.27 -8.24
C GLU A 212 14.46 17.39 -9.23
N GLN A 213 14.72 16.31 -9.98
CA GLN A 213 15.80 16.28 -10.97
C GLN A 213 15.52 17.13 -12.21
N ALA A 214 14.27 17.34 -12.58
CA ALA A 214 13.86 18.17 -13.71
C ALA A 214 14.15 19.66 -13.46
N SER A 215 14.46 20.39 -14.52
CA SER A 215 14.67 21.84 -14.47
C SER A 215 13.38 22.65 -14.44
N GLU A 216 12.24 22.00 -14.66
CA GLU A 216 10.91 22.58 -14.68
C GLU A 216 9.92 21.59 -14.09
N LEU A 217 8.94 22.07 -13.33
CA LEU A 217 7.79 21.28 -12.92
C LEU A 217 6.87 21.11 -14.11
N ARG A 218 6.94 19.94 -14.73
CA ARG A 218 6.00 19.51 -15.75
C ARG A 218 5.72 18.04 -15.56
N GLU A 219 4.49 17.66 -15.89
CA GLU A 219 4.12 16.27 -15.93
C GLU A 219 3.65 15.89 -17.33
N LEU A 220 4.15 14.76 -17.81
CA LEU A 220 3.76 14.18 -19.09
C LEU A 220 2.84 12.99 -18.84
N GLY A 221 1.76 12.89 -19.59
CA GLY A 221 0.83 11.77 -19.48
C GLY A 221 -0.58 12.13 -19.90
N ALA A 222 -1.44 11.11 -19.93
CA ALA A 222 -2.83 11.22 -20.32
C ALA A 222 -3.74 11.33 -19.08
N ALA A 223 -4.93 10.73 -19.14
CA ALA A 223 -5.87 10.69 -18.02
C ALA A 223 -5.38 9.81 -16.88
N VAL A 224 -5.79 10.17 -15.67
CA VAL A 224 -5.76 9.33 -14.47
C VAL A 224 -7.19 9.19 -13.97
N GLY A 225 -7.61 7.96 -13.68
CA GLY A 225 -8.88 7.70 -13.00
C GLY A 225 -8.68 7.69 -11.49
N LEU A 226 -9.24 8.67 -10.80
CA LEU A 226 -9.22 8.75 -9.34
C LEU A 226 -10.42 7.99 -8.78
N ARG A 227 -10.14 7.05 -7.87
CA ARG A 227 -11.14 6.23 -7.18
C ARG A 227 -11.78 7.01 -6.03
N PRO A 228 -12.96 6.63 -5.56
CA PRO A 228 -13.71 7.36 -4.53
C PRO A 228 -12.89 7.66 -3.28
N ARG A 229 -12.11 6.70 -2.79
CA ARG A 229 -11.24 6.89 -1.63
C ARG A 229 -10.23 8.00 -1.85
N THR A 230 -9.57 8.02 -3.01
CA THR A 230 -8.58 9.04 -3.36
C THR A 230 -9.21 10.42 -3.53
N ALA A 231 -10.38 10.49 -4.18
CA ALA A 231 -11.15 11.73 -4.29
C ALA A 231 -11.53 12.26 -2.90
N LYS A 232 -12.04 11.41 -2.01
CA LYS A 232 -12.36 11.78 -0.61
C LYS A 232 -11.13 12.26 0.16
N ILE A 233 -9.94 11.68 -0.07
CA ILE A 233 -8.69 12.16 0.53
C ILE A 233 -8.38 13.59 0.06
N LEU A 234 -8.43 13.86 -1.25
CA LEU A 234 -8.21 15.21 -1.79
C LEU A 234 -9.26 16.21 -1.26
N GLU A 235 -10.52 15.79 -1.13
CA GLU A 235 -11.56 16.61 -0.49
C GLU A 235 -11.22 16.91 0.98
N SER A 236 -10.75 15.92 1.74
CA SER A 236 -10.36 16.09 3.14
C SER A 236 -9.18 17.04 3.32
N TRP A 237 -8.35 17.21 2.28
CA TRP A 237 -7.25 18.18 2.24
C TRP A 237 -7.72 19.60 1.88
N GLY A 238 -9.02 19.81 1.69
CA GLY A 238 -9.61 21.10 1.31
C GLY A 238 -9.50 21.41 -0.19
N LEU A 239 -9.16 20.42 -1.03
CA LEU A 239 -8.90 20.65 -2.45
C LEU A 239 -10.16 20.54 -3.33
N LYS A 240 -11.33 20.24 -2.75
CA LYS A 240 -12.57 19.95 -3.48
C LYS A 240 -12.93 20.99 -4.54
N ASP A 241 -12.89 22.26 -4.18
CA ASP A 241 -13.32 23.37 -5.06
C ASP A 241 -12.39 23.55 -6.27
N ARG A 242 -11.11 23.21 -6.11
CA ARG A 242 -10.09 23.27 -7.17
C ARG A 242 -10.01 21.97 -7.96
N TYR A 243 -10.32 20.86 -7.33
CA TYR A 243 -10.35 19.52 -7.88
C TYR A 243 -11.54 19.31 -8.83
N THR A 244 -12.75 19.64 -8.38
CA THR A 244 -14.01 19.34 -9.09
C THR A 244 -14.01 19.88 -10.53
N PRO A 245 -13.60 21.14 -10.80
CA PRO A 245 -13.58 21.68 -12.16
C PRO A 245 -12.59 21.00 -13.12
N CYS A 246 -11.59 20.30 -12.58
CA CYS A 246 -10.56 19.59 -13.34
C CYS A 246 -10.93 18.13 -13.62
N THR A 247 -12.12 17.68 -13.20
CA THR A 247 -12.51 16.26 -13.28
C THR A 247 -13.79 16.04 -14.07
N SER A 248 -13.92 14.84 -14.62
CA SER A 248 -15.17 14.33 -15.19
C SER A 248 -15.48 12.98 -14.59
N ARG A 249 -16.61 12.89 -13.88
CA ARG A 249 -17.05 11.64 -13.23
C ARG A 249 -17.63 10.68 -14.25
N VAL A 250 -17.12 9.45 -14.25
CA VAL A 250 -17.67 8.32 -15.01
C VAL A 250 -18.15 7.23 -14.04
N GLY A 251 -19.30 6.62 -14.33
CA GLY A 251 -19.87 5.52 -13.55
C GLY A 251 -19.46 4.16 -14.07
N ASN A 252 -19.93 3.79 -15.27
CA ASN A 252 -19.62 2.51 -15.91
C ASN A 252 -18.63 2.67 -17.06
N ILE A 253 -17.87 1.61 -17.32
CA ILE A 253 -17.04 1.44 -18.51
C ILE A 253 -17.86 0.68 -19.55
N PHE A 254 -18.03 1.25 -20.74
CA PHE A 254 -18.72 0.57 -21.83
C PHE A 254 -17.74 -0.36 -22.53
N SER A 255 -17.98 -1.66 -22.40
CA SER A 255 -17.17 -2.70 -23.04
C SER A 255 -17.65 -2.92 -24.46
N LEU A 256 -16.76 -2.80 -25.43
CA LEU A 256 -17.04 -2.92 -26.85
C LEU A 256 -16.12 -3.96 -27.49
N ASP A 257 -16.65 -4.69 -28.46
CA ASP A 257 -15.85 -5.56 -29.32
C ASP A 257 -14.89 -4.69 -30.13
N GLY A 258 -13.58 -4.93 -29.97
CA GLY A 258 -12.57 -4.04 -30.54
C GLY A 258 -12.51 -4.06 -32.06
N ARG A 259 -13.10 -5.05 -32.75
CA ARG A 259 -13.11 -5.15 -34.23
C ARG A 259 -14.34 -4.49 -34.84
N THR A 260 -15.50 -4.69 -34.22
CA THR A 260 -16.80 -4.32 -34.76
C THR A 260 -17.42 -3.10 -34.10
N GLY A 261 -17.00 -2.77 -32.87
CA GLY A 261 -17.63 -1.74 -32.06
C GLY A 261 -18.93 -2.13 -31.38
N ALA A 262 -19.34 -3.40 -31.54
CA ALA A 262 -20.57 -3.89 -30.94
C ALA A 262 -20.47 -3.84 -29.41
N SER A 263 -21.52 -3.40 -28.74
CA SER A 263 -21.57 -3.41 -27.28
C SER A 263 -21.50 -4.84 -26.76
N MET A 264 -20.55 -5.09 -25.86
CA MET A 264 -20.40 -6.33 -25.11
C MET A 264 -20.98 -6.23 -23.69
N GLY A 265 -21.45 -5.04 -23.30
CA GLY A 265 -22.03 -4.76 -21.99
C GLY A 265 -21.35 -3.60 -21.28
N GLU A 266 -21.67 -3.45 -20.00
CA GLU A 266 -21.09 -2.43 -19.12
C GLU A 266 -20.31 -3.12 -18.01
N ILE A 267 -19.09 -2.62 -17.76
CA ILE A 267 -18.25 -3.03 -16.64
C ILE A 267 -18.40 -1.98 -15.55
N VAL A 268 -18.82 -2.44 -14.36
CA VAL A 268 -18.89 -1.62 -13.17
C VAL A 268 -17.48 -1.21 -12.77
N ILE A 269 -17.28 0.07 -12.50
CA ILE A 269 -16.01 0.55 -11.97
C ILE A 269 -15.79 -0.05 -10.57
N PRO A 270 -14.68 -0.77 -10.33
CA PRO A 270 -14.43 -1.34 -9.02
C PRO A 270 -14.15 -0.25 -7.98
N SER A 271 -14.78 -0.39 -6.82
CA SER A 271 -14.49 0.36 -5.60
C SER A 271 -13.59 -0.44 -4.66
N GLU A 272 -12.97 0.24 -3.69
CA GLU A 272 -12.29 -0.38 -2.55
C GLU A 272 -13.27 -0.77 -1.42
N THR A 273 -14.55 -0.47 -1.60
CA THR A 273 -15.65 -0.80 -0.69
C THR A 273 -16.73 -1.58 -1.43
N ASP A 274 -17.63 -2.22 -0.68
CA ASP A 274 -18.82 -2.89 -1.23
C ASP A 274 -19.99 -1.93 -1.47
N ASP A 275 -19.77 -0.61 -1.32
CA ASP A 275 -20.80 0.40 -1.52
C ASP A 275 -21.00 0.68 -3.03
N PRO A 276 -22.16 0.35 -3.61
CA PRO A 276 -22.40 0.58 -5.03
C PRO A 276 -22.43 2.08 -5.40
N ASP A 277 -22.69 2.97 -4.45
CA ASP A 277 -22.63 4.42 -4.67
C ASP A 277 -21.17 4.92 -4.83
N GLU A 278 -20.20 4.06 -4.56
CA GLU A 278 -18.78 4.28 -4.80
C GLU A 278 -18.28 3.67 -6.13
N ASN A 279 -19.17 3.11 -6.96
CA ASN A 279 -18.78 2.58 -8.28
C ASN A 279 -18.65 3.69 -9.34
N TRP A 280 -17.67 4.57 -9.15
CA TRP A 280 -17.34 5.65 -10.07
C TRP A 280 -15.84 5.95 -10.07
N SER A 281 -15.39 6.69 -11.09
CA SER A 281 -14.07 7.28 -11.12
C SER A 281 -14.15 8.71 -11.64
N ASP A 282 -13.42 9.60 -10.99
CA ASP A 282 -13.21 10.94 -11.49
C ASP A 282 -11.99 10.94 -12.41
N MET A 283 -12.23 11.18 -13.68
CA MET A 283 -11.17 11.25 -14.67
C MET A 283 -10.58 12.66 -14.69
N ILE A 284 -9.26 12.76 -14.51
CA ILE A 284 -8.50 14.02 -14.49
C ILE A 284 -7.29 13.92 -15.41
N HIS A 285 -6.91 15.03 -16.06
CA HIS A 285 -5.64 15.07 -16.77
C HIS A 285 -4.47 15.01 -15.79
N ARG A 286 -3.45 14.18 -16.05
CA ARG A 286 -2.32 13.99 -15.12
C ARG A 286 -1.61 15.30 -14.76
N ALA A 287 -1.46 16.20 -15.72
CA ALA A 287 -0.88 17.53 -15.50
C ALA A 287 -1.77 18.43 -14.62
N ASP A 288 -3.10 18.32 -14.68
CA ASP A 288 -3.97 19.11 -13.82
C ASP A 288 -3.93 18.62 -12.37
N LEU A 289 -3.88 17.30 -12.15
CA LEU A 289 -3.66 16.74 -10.82
C LEU A 289 -2.29 17.17 -10.26
N HIS A 290 -1.26 17.14 -11.10
CA HIS A 290 0.09 17.60 -10.73
C HIS A 290 0.07 19.09 -10.33
N ASN A 291 -0.50 19.96 -11.17
CA ASN A 291 -0.63 21.39 -10.91
C ASN A 291 -1.47 21.69 -9.66
N LEU A 292 -2.56 20.95 -9.45
CA LEU A 292 -3.40 21.05 -8.27
C LEU A 292 -2.56 20.83 -7.01
N LEU A 293 -1.76 19.76 -6.96
CA LEU A 293 -0.92 19.44 -5.81
C LEU A 293 0.28 20.38 -5.67
N SER A 294 0.97 20.72 -6.77
CA SER A 294 2.18 21.55 -6.71
C SER A 294 1.88 22.98 -6.27
N SER A 295 0.73 23.52 -6.65
CA SER A 295 0.31 24.88 -6.28
C SER A 295 -0.01 25.05 -4.79
N GLU A 296 -0.16 23.96 -4.05
CA GLU A 296 -0.33 23.99 -2.59
C GLU A 296 1.01 24.16 -1.86
N ILE A 297 2.13 23.98 -2.56
CA ILE A 297 3.48 24.04 -2.00
C ILE A 297 4.14 25.37 -2.43
N PRO A 298 4.63 26.19 -1.50
CA PRO A 298 5.38 27.39 -1.85
C PRO A 298 6.62 27.04 -2.69
N HIS A 299 6.90 27.85 -3.71
CA HIS A 299 7.96 27.55 -4.68
C HIS A 299 9.35 27.42 -4.03
N GLU A 300 9.61 28.14 -2.94
CA GLU A 300 10.86 28.06 -2.18
C GLU A 300 11.14 26.68 -1.58
N HIS A 301 10.11 25.85 -1.40
CA HIS A 301 10.22 24.47 -0.91
C HIS A 301 10.34 23.44 -2.04
N ILE A 302 10.38 23.87 -3.31
CA ILE A 302 10.57 23.00 -4.46
C ILE A 302 11.91 23.30 -5.14
N HIS A 303 12.87 22.43 -4.91
CA HIS A 303 14.24 22.52 -5.37
C HIS A 303 14.41 21.78 -6.71
N LEU A 304 14.24 22.49 -7.81
CA LEU A 304 14.43 21.97 -9.18
C LEU A 304 15.91 21.76 -9.54
N SER A 305 16.17 20.92 -10.55
CA SER A 305 17.53 20.52 -10.98
C SER A 305 18.37 19.85 -9.87
N HIS A 306 17.73 19.24 -8.87
CA HIS A 306 18.36 18.53 -7.77
C HIS A 306 18.23 17.02 -7.95
N LYS A 307 19.01 16.45 -8.87
CA LYS A 307 19.06 15.00 -9.02
C LYS A 307 19.80 14.38 -7.85
N CYS A 308 19.07 13.76 -6.93
CA CYS A 308 19.64 13.04 -5.80
C CYS A 308 20.47 11.85 -6.30
N ILE A 309 21.73 11.76 -5.87
CA ILE A 309 22.65 10.69 -6.25
C ILE A 309 23.05 9.80 -5.08
N ARG A 310 22.86 10.28 -3.84
CA ARG A 310 23.19 9.57 -2.61
C ARG A 310 22.37 10.10 -1.44
N VAL A 311 21.92 9.20 -0.58
CA VAL A 311 21.29 9.48 0.71
C VAL A 311 22.06 8.71 1.77
N THR A 312 22.48 9.38 2.84
CA THR A 312 23.26 8.79 3.94
C THR A 312 22.55 9.05 5.25
N ASP A 313 22.17 7.98 5.94
CA ASP A 313 21.64 8.04 7.29
C ASP A 313 22.80 8.18 8.29
N LEU A 314 22.75 9.24 9.12
CA LEU A 314 23.75 9.58 10.11
C LEU A 314 23.26 9.31 11.55
N GLY A 315 22.10 8.68 11.72
CA GLY A 315 21.52 8.28 12.99
C GLY A 315 20.49 9.27 13.52
N ASP A 316 20.87 10.54 13.72
CA ASP A 316 19.98 11.62 14.20
C ASP A 316 19.39 12.48 13.07
N HIS A 317 19.94 12.38 11.86
CA HIS A 317 19.48 13.03 10.64
C HIS A 317 19.99 12.28 9.40
N VAL A 318 19.59 12.74 8.21
CA VAL A 318 19.95 12.19 6.90
C VAL A 318 20.60 13.27 6.06
N GLU A 319 21.66 12.93 5.33
CA GLU A 319 22.31 13.80 4.35
C GLU A 319 21.97 13.35 2.92
N LEU A 320 21.55 14.30 2.08
CA LEU A 320 21.33 14.11 0.64
C LEU A 320 22.46 14.77 -0.13
N ALA A 321 22.97 14.11 -1.17
CA ALA A 321 23.90 14.68 -2.13
C ALA A 321 23.30 14.67 -3.55
N PHE A 322 23.52 15.77 -4.28
CA PHE A 322 22.97 16.00 -5.61
C PHE A 322 24.06 16.00 -6.68
N SER A 323 23.68 15.76 -7.94
CA SER A 323 24.63 15.62 -9.06
C SER A 323 25.43 16.88 -9.40
N ASP A 324 24.98 18.04 -8.93
CA ASP A 324 25.64 19.34 -9.09
C ASP A 324 26.63 19.67 -7.96
N GLY A 325 26.82 18.75 -7.01
CA GLY A 325 27.71 18.93 -5.86
C GLY A 325 27.07 19.59 -4.65
N ARG A 326 25.80 20.01 -4.72
CA ARG A 326 25.05 20.51 -3.55
C ARG A 326 24.71 19.36 -2.59
N THR A 327 24.47 19.73 -1.34
CA THR A 327 24.04 18.81 -0.28
C THR A 327 22.91 19.42 0.54
N ALA A 328 22.06 18.58 1.12
CA ALA A 328 21.01 18.98 2.04
C ALA A 328 20.94 18.03 3.24
N THR A 329 20.35 18.47 4.34
CA THR A 329 20.14 17.65 5.53
C THR A 329 18.67 17.68 5.95
N ALA A 330 18.15 16.55 6.39
CA ALA A 330 16.78 16.44 6.89
C ALA A 330 16.66 15.45 8.06
N GLY A 331 15.62 15.59 8.87
CA GLY A 331 15.30 14.61 9.93
C GLY A 331 14.88 13.26 9.37
N ALA A 332 14.25 13.24 8.19
CA ALA A 332 13.88 12.04 7.45
C ALA A 332 13.85 12.29 5.93
N VAL A 333 13.89 11.21 5.15
CA VAL A 333 13.78 11.23 3.68
C VAL A 333 12.65 10.31 3.22
N VAL A 334 11.79 10.83 2.34
CA VAL A 334 10.81 10.06 1.57
C VAL A 334 11.28 9.95 0.13
N GLY A 335 11.61 8.74 -0.32
CA GLY A 335 11.93 8.44 -1.70
C GLY A 335 10.66 8.27 -2.52
N ALA A 336 10.32 9.28 -3.31
CA ALA A 336 9.18 9.33 -4.23
C ALA A 336 9.66 9.58 -5.68
N ASP A 337 10.86 9.09 -6.01
CA ASP A 337 11.60 9.33 -7.26
C ASP A 337 11.24 8.34 -8.39
N GLY A 338 10.06 7.73 -8.26
CA GLY A 338 9.41 6.95 -9.30
C GLY A 338 10.02 5.56 -9.54
N ILE A 339 9.60 4.94 -10.64
CA ILE A 339 9.96 3.55 -10.99
C ILE A 339 11.47 3.34 -11.20
N HIS A 340 12.20 4.41 -11.53
CA HIS A 340 13.66 4.45 -11.67
C HIS A 340 14.38 4.91 -10.40
N SER A 341 13.75 4.69 -9.24
CA SER A 341 14.23 5.18 -7.95
C SER A 341 15.70 4.85 -7.69
N ARG A 342 16.46 5.87 -7.28
CA ARG A 342 17.84 5.75 -6.78
C ARG A 342 17.87 5.54 -5.26
N ILE A 343 16.76 5.77 -4.58
CA ILE A 343 16.62 5.54 -3.14
C ILE A 343 16.24 4.09 -2.84
N ARG A 344 15.37 3.48 -3.67
CA ARG A 344 14.93 2.09 -3.55
C ARG A 344 16.10 1.09 -3.31
N PRO A 345 17.22 1.14 -4.07
CA PRO A 345 18.34 0.23 -3.86
C PRO A 345 19.05 0.36 -2.50
N LEU A 346 18.88 1.47 -1.77
CA LEU A 346 19.45 1.66 -0.43
C LEU A 346 18.71 0.82 0.63
N ILE A 347 17.51 0.35 0.31
CA ILE A 347 16.62 -0.39 1.19
C ILE A 347 16.47 -1.83 0.70
N MET A 348 15.86 -2.03 -0.47
CA MET A 348 15.64 -3.34 -1.08
C MET A 348 15.38 -3.18 -2.57
N GLN A 349 16.11 -3.94 -3.41
CA GLN A 349 15.99 -3.88 -4.86
C GLN A 349 15.41 -5.17 -5.43
N THR A 350 14.58 -5.02 -6.46
CA THR A 350 14.09 -6.08 -7.35
C THR A 350 14.28 -5.64 -8.80
N ASP A 351 14.41 -6.60 -9.71
CA ASP A 351 14.61 -6.30 -11.13
C ASP A 351 13.34 -5.76 -11.79
N ALA A 352 13.53 -4.96 -12.84
CA ALA A 352 12.44 -4.52 -13.69
C ALA A 352 11.93 -5.71 -14.53
N VAL A 353 10.61 -5.92 -14.51
CA VAL A 353 9.97 -7.00 -15.27
C VAL A 353 9.17 -6.39 -16.41
N PHE A 354 9.60 -6.66 -17.65
CA PHE A 354 8.85 -6.24 -18.83
C PHE A 354 7.58 -7.09 -18.97
N SER A 355 6.42 -6.45 -19.13
CA SER A 355 5.15 -7.17 -19.26
C SER A 355 4.89 -7.77 -20.64
N GLY A 356 5.73 -7.45 -21.64
CA GLY A 356 5.44 -7.75 -23.04
C GLY A 356 4.47 -6.76 -23.69
N LEU A 357 4.09 -5.70 -22.99
CA LEU A 357 3.11 -4.72 -23.44
C LEU A 357 3.72 -3.35 -23.67
N GLN A 358 3.14 -2.61 -24.61
CA GLN A 358 3.44 -1.22 -24.86
C GLN A 358 2.16 -0.38 -24.83
N GLY A 359 2.17 0.68 -24.03
CA GLY A 359 1.09 1.67 -23.96
C GLY A 359 1.30 2.80 -24.95
N HIS A 360 0.23 3.22 -25.62
CA HIS A 360 0.21 4.33 -26.56
C HIS A 360 -0.79 5.37 -26.08
N ARG A 361 -0.31 6.55 -25.72
CA ARG A 361 -1.08 7.53 -24.96
C ARG A 361 -1.07 8.89 -25.60
N GLY A 362 -2.20 9.56 -25.56
CA GLY A 362 -2.33 10.93 -26.03
C GLY A 362 -3.64 11.56 -25.62
N THR A 363 -3.75 12.86 -25.85
CA THR A 363 -4.99 13.62 -25.68
C THR A 363 -5.35 14.40 -26.94
N LEU A 364 -6.64 14.54 -27.21
CA LEU A 364 -7.17 15.30 -28.34
C LEU A 364 -8.21 16.30 -27.83
N PRO A 365 -8.25 17.54 -28.34
CA PRO A 365 -9.37 18.44 -28.09
C PRO A 365 -10.69 17.77 -28.45
N PHE A 366 -11.68 17.82 -27.56
CA PHE A 366 -13.00 17.21 -27.75
C PHE A 366 -13.64 17.61 -29.09
N GLU A 367 -13.56 18.89 -29.43
CA GLU A 367 -14.07 19.46 -30.68
C GLU A 367 -13.46 18.83 -31.95
N LYS A 368 -12.22 18.31 -31.89
CA LYS A 368 -11.58 17.63 -33.02
C LYS A 368 -12.12 16.22 -33.26
N VAL A 369 -12.87 15.63 -32.34
CA VAL A 369 -13.29 14.21 -32.43
C VAL A 369 -14.74 13.94 -32.09
N LYS A 370 -15.51 14.95 -31.65
CA LYS A 370 -16.91 14.81 -31.23
C LYS A 370 -17.84 14.13 -32.26
N ASP A 371 -17.51 14.20 -33.55
CA ASP A 371 -18.24 13.52 -34.63
C ASP A 371 -18.10 11.99 -34.60
N LEU A 372 -17.14 11.46 -33.84
CA LEU A 372 -16.80 10.04 -33.74
C LEU A 372 -17.20 9.43 -32.39
N LEU A 373 -17.65 10.25 -31.45
CA LEU A 373 -17.93 9.90 -30.07
C LEU A 373 -19.40 9.48 -29.87
N PRO A 374 -19.74 8.73 -28.80
CA PRO A 374 -21.13 8.41 -28.48
C PRO A 374 -21.93 9.64 -28.06
N GLU A 375 -23.25 9.52 -28.16
CA GLU A 375 -24.18 10.57 -27.70
C GLU A 375 -24.14 10.80 -26.19
N LYS A 376 -23.93 9.73 -25.39
CA LYS A 376 -23.92 9.82 -23.92
C LYS A 376 -22.51 10.08 -23.40
N LEU A 377 -22.30 11.28 -22.87
CA LEU A 377 -21.04 11.76 -22.29
C LEU A 377 -21.26 12.26 -20.84
N PRO A 378 -20.23 12.29 -19.97
CA PRO A 378 -18.90 11.68 -20.16
C PRO A 378 -18.99 10.15 -20.18
N CYS A 379 -18.05 9.49 -20.84
CA CYS A 379 -17.98 8.03 -20.85
C CYS A 379 -16.55 7.51 -20.99
N ASN A 380 -16.37 6.24 -20.63
CA ASN A 380 -15.15 5.47 -20.81
C ASN A 380 -15.46 4.26 -21.70
N TRP A 381 -14.86 4.20 -22.89
CA TRP A 381 -14.95 3.05 -23.78
C TRP A 381 -13.76 2.14 -23.59
N LEU A 382 -14.02 0.85 -23.43
CA LEU A 382 -13.00 -0.19 -23.40
C LEU A 382 -13.23 -1.13 -24.59
N LEU A 383 -12.38 -1.01 -25.60
CA LEU A 383 -12.36 -1.86 -26.78
C LEU A 383 -11.38 -3.02 -26.57
N MET A 384 -11.88 -4.25 -26.69
CA MET A 384 -11.09 -5.44 -26.40
C MET A 384 -10.99 -6.35 -27.62
N ASN A 385 -9.75 -6.75 -27.96
CA ASN A 385 -9.43 -7.76 -28.96
C ASN A 385 -8.39 -8.74 -28.38
N PRO A 386 -8.28 -9.97 -28.92
CA PRO A 386 -7.17 -10.88 -28.58
C PRO A 386 -5.79 -10.26 -28.82
N ASP A 387 -5.72 -9.30 -29.74
CA ASP A 387 -4.48 -8.67 -30.23
C ASP A 387 -4.19 -7.30 -29.56
N GLY A 388 -5.08 -6.78 -28.70
CA GLY A 388 -4.94 -5.45 -28.10
C GLY A 388 -6.11 -5.02 -27.21
N VAL A 389 -5.87 -4.18 -26.20
CA VAL A 389 -6.92 -3.51 -25.43
C VAL A 389 -6.73 -2.01 -25.51
N LEU A 390 -7.84 -1.30 -25.72
CA LEU A 390 -7.82 0.12 -25.99
C LEU A 390 -8.90 0.83 -25.17
N SER A 391 -8.48 1.84 -24.42
CA SER A 391 -9.33 2.67 -23.59
C SER A 391 -9.46 4.07 -24.19
N LEU A 392 -10.68 4.57 -24.27
CA LEU A 392 -11.00 5.95 -24.67
C LEU A 392 -11.77 6.65 -23.54
N PHE A 393 -11.19 7.71 -22.98
CA PHE A 393 -11.80 8.55 -21.96
C PHE A 393 -12.29 9.84 -22.60
N ILE A 394 -13.60 10.01 -22.67
CA ILE A 394 -14.18 10.84 -23.72
C ILE A 394 -14.42 12.30 -23.31
N VAL A 395 -14.36 12.62 -22.02
CA VAL A 395 -14.34 14.01 -21.55
C VAL A 395 -13.40 14.13 -20.36
N LEU A 396 -12.40 14.98 -20.51
CA LEU A 396 -11.41 15.36 -19.51
C LEU A 396 -11.24 16.87 -19.57
N PRO A 397 -11.54 17.60 -18.50
CA PRO A 397 -11.14 18.98 -18.40
C PRO A 397 -9.61 19.03 -18.38
N TYR A 398 -9.02 19.84 -19.26
CA TYR A 398 -7.59 20.11 -19.26
C TYR A 398 -7.30 21.51 -19.82
N ALA A 399 -6.41 22.27 -19.19
CA ALA A 399 -5.95 23.57 -19.67
C ALA A 399 -7.10 24.55 -20.06
N GLY A 400 -8.24 24.48 -19.36
CA GLY A 400 -9.40 25.33 -19.62
C GLY A 400 -10.30 24.89 -20.78
N GLY A 401 -10.11 23.69 -21.33
CA GLY A 401 -10.96 23.09 -22.37
C GLY A 401 -11.28 21.62 -22.09
N GLU A 402 -12.07 21.00 -22.98
CA GLU A 402 -12.45 19.59 -22.90
C GLU A 402 -11.63 18.75 -23.88
N TYR A 403 -11.12 17.61 -23.40
CA TYR A 403 -10.24 16.71 -24.14
C TYR A 403 -10.71 15.25 -24.03
N VAL A 404 -10.36 14.46 -25.03
CA VAL A 404 -10.44 13.00 -25.02
C VAL A 404 -9.05 12.46 -24.72
N ALA A 405 -8.89 11.59 -23.72
CA ALA A 405 -7.68 10.80 -23.60
C ALA A 405 -7.82 9.45 -24.28
N PHE A 406 -6.72 9.05 -24.87
CA PHE A 406 -6.52 7.78 -25.55
C PHE A 406 -5.43 6.99 -24.82
N ASP A 407 -5.69 5.72 -24.53
CA ASP A 407 -4.69 4.77 -24.04
C ASP A 407 -4.87 3.42 -24.74
N ALA A 408 -3.95 3.05 -25.63
CA ALA A 408 -3.93 1.74 -26.29
C ALA A 408 -2.78 0.88 -25.76
N VAL A 409 -3.13 -0.23 -25.15
CA VAL A 409 -2.19 -1.23 -24.64
C VAL A 409 -2.12 -2.37 -25.64
N LEU A 410 -0.98 -2.50 -26.31
CA LEU A 410 -0.77 -3.43 -27.40
C LEU A 410 0.43 -4.35 -27.10
N PRO A 411 0.41 -5.64 -27.51
CA PRO A 411 1.55 -6.51 -27.39
C PRO A 411 2.78 -5.94 -28.11
N ALA A 412 3.95 -6.06 -27.49
CA ALA A 412 5.23 -5.67 -28.04
C ALA A 412 6.11 -6.90 -28.23
N LYS A 413 6.68 -7.06 -29.45
CA LYS A 413 7.50 -8.21 -29.81
C LYS A 413 8.89 -8.19 -29.14
N GLU A 414 9.37 -6.99 -28.82
CA GLU A 414 10.67 -6.76 -28.19
C GLU A 414 10.52 -5.80 -27.00
N ALA A 415 11.50 -5.83 -26.10
CA ALA A 415 11.53 -4.93 -24.96
C ALA A 415 11.69 -3.47 -25.43
N VAL A 416 10.68 -2.66 -25.14
CA VAL A 416 10.69 -1.20 -25.38
C VAL A 416 11.23 -0.51 -24.14
N SER A 417 11.92 0.63 -24.27
CA SER A 417 12.45 1.33 -23.10
C SER A 417 11.35 1.91 -22.20
N GLU A 418 11.60 1.90 -20.89
CA GLU A 418 10.72 2.40 -19.81
C GLU A 418 10.83 3.95 -19.71
N SER A 419 10.47 4.68 -20.79
CA SER A 419 10.62 6.14 -20.87
C SER A 419 9.36 6.85 -21.36
N TRP A 420 8.93 7.86 -20.60
CA TRP A 420 7.84 8.77 -20.93
C TRP A 420 8.17 9.81 -22.01
N ARG A 421 9.35 9.72 -22.64
CA ARG A 421 9.77 10.58 -23.76
C ARG A 421 9.69 9.90 -25.12
N ASN A 422 9.48 8.60 -25.14
CA ASN A 422 9.33 7.87 -26.39
C ASN A 422 8.00 8.23 -27.03
N THR A 423 8.03 8.50 -28.33
CA THR A 423 6.84 8.70 -29.15
C THR A 423 6.78 7.64 -30.23
N THR A 424 5.58 7.39 -30.75
CA THR A 424 5.38 6.64 -31.99
C THR A 424 4.77 7.57 -33.04
N THR A 425 5.01 7.24 -34.30
CA THR A 425 4.32 7.95 -35.38
C THR A 425 2.85 7.56 -35.40
N ARG A 426 1.99 8.50 -35.78
CA ARG A 426 0.56 8.24 -35.99
C ARG A 426 0.32 7.06 -36.94
N ASP A 427 1.08 7.00 -38.04
CA ASP A 427 0.91 5.98 -39.08
C ASP A 427 1.34 4.58 -38.60
N GLU A 428 2.38 4.49 -37.75
CA GLU A 428 2.78 3.24 -37.09
C GLU A 428 1.67 2.73 -36.16
N LEU A 429 1.10 3.61 -35.32
CA LEU A 429 0.00 3.23 -34.44
C LEU A 429 -1.25 2.81 -35.24
N ILE A 430 -1.60 3.51 -36.31
CA ILE A 430 -2.70 3.11 -37.21
C ILE A 430 -2.45 1.71 -37.77
N GLY A 431 -1.21 1.41 -38.19
CA GLY A 431 -0.82 0.09 -38.67
C GLY A 431 -1.02 -1.01 -37.60
N ARG A 432 -0.69 -0.71 -36.34
CA ARG A 432 -0.92 -1.63 -35.21
C ARG A 432 -2.39 -1.78 -34.83
N LEU A 433 -3.21 -0.78 -35.11
CA LEU A 433 -4.66 -0.81 -34.92
C LEU A 433 -5.40 -1.36 -36.15
N ALA A 434 -4.69 -1.92 -37.13
CA ALA A 434 -5.32 -2.60 -38.26
C ALA A 434 -6.24 -3.73 -37.75
N GLY A 435 -7.50 -3.69 -38.15
CA GLY A 435 -8.52 -4.66 -37.70
C GLY A 435 -9.29 -4.23 -36.45
N PHE A 436 -8.90 -3.14 -35.78
CA PHE A 436 -9.79 -2.48 -34.82
C PHE A 436 -10.90 -1.70 -35.53
N GLU A 437 -11.98 -1.42 -34.80
CA GLU A 437 -13.12 -0.67 -35.31
C GLU A 437 -12.68 0.65 -36.00
N PRO A 438 -13.18 0.96 -37.21
CA PRO A 438 -12.74 2.11 -38.00
C PRO A 438 -12.79 3.46 -37.27
N ARG A 439 -13.74 3.67 -36.35
CA ARG A 439 -13.86 4.92 -35.57
C ARG A 439 -12.61 5.20 -34.75
N VAL A 440 -12.03 4.17 -34.13
CA VAL A 440 -10.81 4.31 -33.32
C VAL A 440 -9.61 4.70 -34.17
N GLN A 441 -9.48 4.09 -35.35
CA GLN A 441 -8.41 4.46 -36.28
C GLN A 441 -8.56 5.92 -36.76
N GLU A 442 -9.80 6.37 -36.99
CA GLU A 442 -10.08 7.76 -37.37
C GLU A 442 -9.76 8.74 -36.23
N ILE A 443 -10.03 8.37 -34.96
CA ILE A 443 -9.60 9.16 -33.81
C ILE A 443 -8.08 9.29 -33.79
N VAL A 444 -7.35 8.18 -34.01
CA VAL A 444 -5.88 8.23 -34.07
C VAL A 444 -5.39 9.12 -35.23
N ARG A 445 -6.10 9.15 -36.37
CA ARG A 445 -5.74 10.04 -37.49
C ARG A 445 -5.80 11.54 -37.14
N ARG A 446 -6.54 11.92 -36.09
CA ARG A 446 -6.72 13.31 -35.65
C ARG A 446 -5.59 13.84 -34.75
N PHE A 447 -4.67 12.97 -34.30
CA PHE A 447 -3.42 13.39 -33.65
C PHE A 447 -2.49 14.07 -34.65
N ASP A 448 -1.76 15.07 -34.18
CA ASP A 448 -0.66 15.62 -34.95
C ASP A 448 0.49 14.59 -35.00
N GLN A 449 1.34 14.70 -36.04
CA GLN A 449 2.42 13.73 -36.26
C GLN A 449 3.37 13.75 -35.05
N ASP A 450 3.63 12.57 -34.47
CA ASP A 450 4.55 12.33 -33.34
C ASP A 450 4.07 12.78 -31.93
N GLU A 451 2.77 13.05 -31.75
CA GLU A 451 2.22 13.41 -30.43
C GLU A 451 1.80 12.23 -29.55
N VAL A 452 1.87 11.00 -30.06
CA VAL A 452 1.47 9.81 -29.29
C VAL A 452 2.66 9.26 -28.52
N LEU A 453 2.59 9.29 -27.20
CA LEU A 453 3.58 8.68 -26.31
C LEU A 453 3.53 7.16 -26.45
N ALA A 454 4.68 6.49 -26.46
CA ALA A 454 4.79 5.05 -26.66
C ALA A 454 5.73 4.41 -25.62
N LEU A 455 5.18 3.72 -24.62
CA LEU A 455 5.92 3.31 -23.43
C LEU A 455 5.93 1.80 -23.24
N GLY A 456 7.11 1.22 -23.04
CA GLY A 456 7.21 -0.15 -22.53
C GLY A 456 6.63 -0.21 -21.12
N MET A 457 5.76 -1.19 -20.87
CA MET A 457 5.13 -1.36 -19.55
C MET A 457 5.95 -2.33 -18.71
N TYR A 458 6.49 -1.81 -17.62
CA TYR A 458 7.27 -2.57 -16.65
C TYR A 458 6.64 -2.44 -15.26
N ASP A 459 6.84 -3.46 -14.46
CA ASP A 459 6.65 -3.39 -13.02
C ASP A 459 7.90 -3.93 -12.31
N ARG A 460 7.82 -4.12 -11.00
CA ARG A 460 8.86 -4.78 -10.20
C ARG A 460 8.18 -5.66 -9.17
N ASP A 461 8.86 -6.76 -8.80
CA ASP A 461 8.33 -7.63 -7.74
C ASP A 461 8.14 -6.86 -6.43
N PRO A 462 7.05 -7.14 -5.68
CA PRO A 462 6.80 -6.52 -4.39
C PRO A 462 7.97 -6.73 -3.43
N ILE A 463 8.41 -5.64 -2.79
CA ILE A 463 9.44 -5.68 -1.74
C ILE A 463 8.78 -5.76 -0.36
N SER A 464 9.43 -6.44 0.58
CA SER A 464 8.93 -6.62 1.96
C SER A 464 9.41 -5.54 2.94
N VAL A 465 10.31 -4.65 2.50
CA VAL A 465 10.88 -3.58 3.33
C VAL A 465 10.86 -2.28 2.54
N TRP A 466 10.17 -1.26 3.06
CA TRP A 466 10.17 0.10 2.47
C TRP A 466 10.95 1.11 3.29
N THR A 467 11.21 0.80 4.56
CA THR A 467 11.82 1.73 5.52
C THR A 467 13.13 1.17 6.04
N LYS A 468 14.14 2.03 6.12
CA LYS A 468 15.39 1.78 6.83
C LYS A 468 15.71 3.01 7.67
N ASN A 469 15.45 2.91 8.96
CA ASN A 469 15.59 4.01 9.91
C ASN A 469 14.85 5.27 9.42
N ARG A 470 15.58 6.34 9.06
CA ARG A 470 15.02 7.65 8.67
C ARG A 470 14.69 7.78 7.18
N ILE A 471 14.77 6.70 6.40
CA ILE A 471 14.53 6.69 4.95
C ILE A 471 13.37 5.74 4.65
N THR A 472 12.34 6.22 3.95
CA THR A 472 11.21 5.39 3.47
C THR A 472 10.93 5.58 1.98
N LEU A 473 10.19 4.67 1.35
CA LEU A 473 9.76 4.73 -0.05
C LEU A 473 8.26 5.02 -0.18
N LEU A 474 7.88 5.68 -1.26
CA LEU A 474 6.49 6.02 -1.56
C LEU A 474 6.18 5.98 -3.06
N GLY A 475 4.97 5.59 -3.43
CA GLY A 475 4.54 5.51 -4.83
C GLY A 475 5.34 4.48 -5.64
N ASP A 476 5.62 4.79 -6.91
CA ASP A 476 6.35 3.88 -7.82
C ASP A 476 7.78 3.55 -7.37
N ALA A 477 8.37 4.33 -6.45
CA ALA A 477 9.64 3.95 -5.82
C ALA A 477 9.48 2.73 -4.89
N ALA A 478 8.30 2.54 -4.31
CA ALA A 478 7.94 1.46 -3.40
C ALA A 478 7.20 0.29 -4.09
N HIS A 479 6.17 0.59 -4.89
CA HIS A 479 5.25 -0.41 -5.46
C HIS A 479 4.89 -0.14 -6.93
N PRO A 480 5.88 -0.07 -7.83
CA PRO A 480 5.60 0.12 -9.25
C PRO A 480 4.76 -1.06 -9.78
N MET A 481 3.66 -0.75 -10.46
CA MET A 481 2.67 -1.73 -10.93
C MET A 481 2.26 -1.45 -12.38
N LEU A 482 1.77 -2.48 -13.06
CA LEU A 482 1.15 -2.30 -14.37
C LEU A 482 -0.11 -1.42 -14.27
N PRO A 483 -0.43 -0.62 -15.30
CA PRO A 483 -1.55 0.33 -15.24
C PRO A 483 -2.93 -0.33 -15.38
N THR A 484 -3.01 -1.66 -15.48
CA THR A 484 -4.22 -2.43 -15.79
C THR A 484 -5.35 -2.26 -14.77
N GLU A 485 -5.03 -2.03 -13.48
CA GLU A 485 -6.03 -1.69 -12.45
C GLU A 485 -6.33 -0.18 -12.36
N GLY A 486 -5.48 0.66 -12.95
CA GLY A 486 -5.56 2.11 -12.82
C GLY A 486 -5.25 2.63 -11.40
N GLN A 487 -4.48 1.88 -10.60
CA GLN A 487 -4.32 2.15 -9.17
C GLN A 487 -3.00 2.81 -8.74
N GLY A 488 -1.99 2.94 -9.61
CA GLY A 488 -0.68 3.49 -9.21
C GLY A 488 -0.75 4.88 -8.55
N ALA A 489 -1.38 5.85 -9.21
CA ALA A 489 -1.54 7.20 -8.66
C ALA A 489 -2.45 7.24 -7.41
N ASN A 490 -3.51 6.42 -7.40
CA ASN A 490 -4.39 6.27 -6.23
C ASN A 490 -3.61 5.77 -5.01
N MET A 491 -2.79 4.72 -5.18
CA MET A 491 -1.96 4.18 -4.12
C MET A 491 -0.94 5.20 -3.62
N ALA A 492 -0.29 5.96 -4.51
CA ALA A 492 0.67 7.00 -4.11
C ALA A 492 0.03 8.13 -3.27
N ILE A 493 -1.19 8.56 -3.59
CA ILE A 493 -1.92 9.57 -2.80
C ILE A 493 -2.39 8.98 -1.47
N GLN A 494 -2.85 7.73 -1.46
CA GLN A 494 -3.21 7.03 -0.23
C GLN A 494 -1.98 6.78 0.67
N ASP A 495 -0.81 6.51 0.10
CA ASP A 495 0.45 6.41 0.84
C ASP A 495 0.73 7.74 1.54
N ALA A 496 0.63 8.85 0.82
CA ALA A 496 0.85 10.18 1.39
C ALA A 496 -0.07 10.42 2.59
N GLN A 497 -1.37 10.12 2.46
CA GLN A 497 -2.33 10.21 3.56
C GLN A 497 -1.88 9.40 4.78
N ILE A 498 -1.60 8.10 4.61
CA ILE A 498 -1.25 7.19 5.70
C ILE A 498 0.11 7.54 6.32
N LEU A 499 1.07 7.99 5.51
CA LEU A 499 2.36 8.50 5.98
C LEU A 499 2.16 9.72 6.87
N GLY A 500 1.32 10.66 6.46
CA GLY A 500 0.96 11.82 7.28
C GLY A 500 0.27 11.44 8.59
N ASP A 501 -0.65 10.47 8.55
CA ASP A 501 -1.31 9.97 9.76
C ASP A 501 -0.32 9.31 10.73
N CYS A 502 0.65 8.55 10.22
CA CYS A 502 1.69 7.90 11.04
C CYS A 502 2.67 8.91 11.64
N LEU A 503 2.95 10.01 10.94
CA LEU A 503 3.84 11.07 11.40
C LEU A 503 3.13 12.13 12.25
N SER A 504 1.80 12.15 12.30
CA SER A 504 1.04 13.16 13.04
C SER A 504 1.48 13.23 14.51
N GLY A 505 1.91 14.42 14.94
CA GLY A 505 2.41 14.66 16.30
C GLY A 505 3.80 14.07 16.61
N ALA A 506 4.44 13.38 15.65
CA ALA A 506 5.72 12.73 15.88
C ALA A 506 6.87 13.73 16.06
N THR A 507 7.73 13.50 17.04
CA THR A 507 9.00 14.21 17.18
C THR A 507 10.10 13.60 16.29
N PRO A 508 11.18 14.33 15.96
CA PRO A 508 12.23 13.82 15.06
C PRO A 508 12.87 12.49 15.48
N ASP A 509 12.94 12.19 16.78
CA ASP A 509 13.40 10.91 17.32
C ASP A 509 12.41 9.75 17.06
N GLN A 510 11.12 10.05 16.86
CA GLN A 510 10.07 9.07 16.56
C GLN A 510 9.91 8.77 15.06
N PHE A 511 10.55 9.56 14.19
CA PHE A 511 10.46 9.36 12.73
C PHE A 511 10.76 7.91 12.30
N PRO A 512 11.82 7.23 12.75
CA PRO A 512 12.08 5.85 12.33
C PRO A 512 10.92 4.89 12.60
N LEU A 513 10.28 5.01 13.77
CA LEU A 513 9.15 4.17 14.16
C LEU A 513 7.89 4.51 13.34
N ALA A 514 7.60 5.80 13.15
CA ALA A 514 6.47 6.25 12.36
C ALA A 514 6.58 5.81 10.88
N LEU A 515 7.77 5.94 10.29
CA LEU A 515 8.04 5.49 8.91
C LEU A 515 7.94 3.97 8.76
N GLN A 516 8.34 3.23 9.79
CA GLN A 516 8.22 1.77 9.80
C GLN A 516 6.73 1.36 9.88
N HIS A 517 5.95 2.02 10.73
CA HIS A 517 4.51 1.76 10.85
C HIS A 517 3.75 2.06 9.55
N TYR A 518 4.09 3.16 8.88
CA TYR A 518 3.58 3.48 7.55
C TYR A 518 3.81 2.33 6.55
N ALA A 519 5.04 1.79 6.49
CA ALA A 519 5.38 0.70 5.59
C ALA A 519 4.55 -0.56 5.89
N GLU A 520 4.38 -0.91 7.16
CA GLU A 520 3.61 -2.08 7.60
C GLU A 520 2.14 -2.00 7.18
N LEU A 521 1.53 -0.81 7.24
CA LEU A 521 0.15 -0.61 6.81
C LEU A 521 -0.02 -0.67 5.28
N ARG A 522 1.00 -0.25 4.52
CA ARG A 522 0.89 -0.05 3.06
C ARG A 522 1.39 -1.20 2.22
N ILE A 523 2.40 -1.93 2.67
CA ILE A 523 2.96 -3.08 1.93
C ILE A 523 1.90 -4.13 1.57
N PRO A 524 1.04 -4.61 2.49
CA PRO A 524 0.08 -5.67 2.15
C PRO A 524 -0.91 -5.25 1.07
N ILE A 525 -1.40 -4.01 1.13
CA ILE A 525 -2.41 -3.47 0.21
C ILE A 525 -1.83 -3.28 -1.19
N THR A 526 -0.66 -2.63 -1.27
CA THR A 526 -0.02 -2.33 -2.56
C THR A 526 0.52 -3.59 -3.23
N ARG A 527 1.00 -4.57 -2.46
CA ARG A 527 1.36 -5.90 -2.97
C ARG A 527 0.18 -6.57 -3.68
N GLU A 528 -1.01 -6.50 -3.10
CA GLU A 528 -2.20 -7.08 -3.71
C GLU A 528 -2.59 -6.37 -5.01
N PHE A 529 -2.45 -5.05 -5.08
CA PHE A 529 -2.66 -4.32 -6.34
C PHE A 529 -1.59 -4.61 -7.39
N GLN A 530 -0.32 -4.78 -7.01
CA GLN A 530 0.73 -5.24 -7.94
C GLN A 530 0.39 -6.62 -8.52
N ARG A 531 -0.06 -7.55 -7.68
CA ARG A 531 -0.48 -8.89 -8.10
C ARG A 531 -1.69 -8.83 -9.04
N LYS A 532 -2.77 -8.17 -8.64
CA LYS A 532 -3.98 -8.00 -9.47
C LYS A 532 -3.66 -7.36 -10.82
N SER A 533 -2.78 -6.36 -10.84
CA SER A 533 -2.36 -5.69 -12.07
C SER A 533 -1.60 -6.62 -13.03
N ARG A 534 -0.84 -7.59 -12.49
CA ARG A 534 -0.17 -8.63 -13.30
C ARG A 534 -1.13 -9.69 -13.81
N ASP A 535 -2.11 -10.08 -13.01
CA ASP A 535 -3.07 -11.14 -13.35
C ASP A 535 -4.11 -10.67 -14.37
N LYS A 536 -4.48 -9.38 -14.34
CA LYS A 536 -5.31 -8.75 -15.39
C LYS A 536 -4.51 -8.43 -16.65
N ARG A 537 -3.77 -9.40 -17.19
CA ARG A 537 -3.18 -9.19 -18.53
C ARG A 537 -4.32 -9.09 -19.53
N PRO A 538 -4.36 -8.03 -20.36
CA PRO A 538 -5.44 -7.83 -21.31
C PRO A 538 -5.59 -8.96 -22.35
N PHE A 539 -4.62 -9.89 -22.44
CA PHE A 539 -4.51 -10.93 -23.47
C PHE A 539 -4.52 -12.37 -22.94
N ASP A 540 -4.51 -12.57 -21.61
CA ASP A 540 -4.64 -13.92 -21.07
C ASP A 540 -6.11 -14.33 -21.16
N SER A 541 -6.39 -15.07 -22.24
CA SER A 541 -7.67 -15.68 -22.57
C SER A 541 -8.03 -16.76 -21.55
N GLU A 542 -8.51 -16.34 -20.39
CA GLU A 542 -9.40 -17.04 -19.46
C GLU A 542 -9.83 -16.03 -18.40
N LEU A 543 -10.64 -15.03 -18.80
CA LEU A 543 -11.50 -14.37 -17.82
C LEU A 543 -12.42 -15.47 -17.26
N PRO A 544 -12.38 -15.80 -15.95
CA PRO A 544 -13.47 -16.57 -15.38
C PRO A 544 -14.75 -15.75 -15.60
N PRO A 545 -15.91 -16.41 -15.75
CA PRO A 545 -17.18 -15.69 -15.78
C PRO A 545 -17.37 -15.00 -14.43
N LEU A 546 -16.95 -13.75 -14.31
CA LEU A 546 -17.41 -12.83 -13.27
C LEU A 546 -18.82 -12.36 -13.65
N LEU A 547 -19.73 -13.32 -13.68
CA LEU A 547 -21.18 -13.16 -13.70
C LEU A 547 -21.76 -14.43 -13.04
N THR A 548 -21.70 -14.48 -11.71
CA THR A 548 -22.73 -15.04 -10.82
C THR A 548 -22.30 -14.77 -9.37
N MET A 549 -22.73 -13.64 -8.82
CA MET A 549 -23.52 -13.56 -7.58
C MET A 549 -24.12 -12.16 -7.46
#